data_AF-A0A1A8N912-F1
#
_entry.id   AF-A0A1A8N912-F1
#
_cell.length_a   1.000
_cell.length_b   1.000
_cell.length_c   1.000
_cell.angle_alpha   90.00
_cell.angle_beta   90.00
_cell.angle_gamma   90.00
#
_symmetry.space_group_name_H-M   'P 1'
#
loop_
_entity.id
_entity.type
_entity.pdbx_description
1 polymer ?
#
loop_
_entity_poly.entity_id
_entity_poly.type
_entity_poly.pdbx_seq_one_letter_code
_entity_poly.pdbx_strand_id
1 'polypeptide(L)'
;MGNAGSMDQHTDLRGHSMPLKLPMPEPGELEERFGIVLNSMNLPPDKARLLRQYDNEKKWELICDQERFQVKNPPHTYLQKLRGYLDPAVTRKKFRRRVQESTQVLRELEISLRTNYIGWVREFLNEENKGLDVLVEYLSFAQYAVNYDGDCVENSMDAAMDKSKPWSRSIEDLNKGSTLPSTITGNSITRAGRHSTIRSNTLPSRRTLKNSRLICKKDDVHVCIMCLRAIMNYQYGFNMVMSHPHAVNEIALSLNNKNPRTKALVLELLAAVCLVRGGHEIILSAFDNFKEVCMESQRFEKLMEYFKNEDNNIDFMVACMQFINIVVHSVEDMNFRVHLQYDFTKLCLDDYLDKLKHTESDKLQVQIQAYLDNVFDVGALLEDAETKNAALERVEELEENLSHMTEKLQDTENEAMAKIVELEKHLMQRNKDLESIKEAYKDTTMTVHSLRQLLKEKDEAIQRQSKLEKKIHELEKQGTIKIHKKGDGDISILPSCPSGVEGLPGIVLGGSGATVGQNHIGGMDVLPPPPPPPPPLPGYGTLPNGPSLDIPAAAPPPPPPP
;
A
#
# COMPACT_ATOMS: atom_id res chain seq x y z
N MET A 1 -9.16 -64.03 46.66
CA MET A 1 -8.20 -65.02 47.21
C MET A 1 -7.01 -65.06 46.28
N GLY A 2 -5.80 -64.92 46.80
CA GLY A 2 -4.58 -65.01 45.96
C GLY A 2 -3.91 -66.36 46.10
N ASN A 3 -2.89 -66.60 45.28
CA ASN A 3 -1.64 -67.16 45.78
C ASN A 3 -0.45 -66.66 44.94
N ALA A 4 0.75 -66.65 45.52
CA ALA A 4 1.94 -66.03 44.95
C ALA A 4 2.95 -67.04 44.39
N GLY A 5 3.86 -66.55 43.54
CA GLY A 5 5.19 -67.13 43.36
C GLY A 5 5.43 -67.96 42.09
N SER A 6 6.18 -67.39 41.13
CA SER A 6 7.58 -67.82 40.93
C SER A 6 8.36 -66.68 40.26
N MET A 7 9.66 -66.61 40.54
CA MET A 7 10.55 -65.53 40.12
C MET A 7 11.78 -66.16 39.48
N ASP A 8 11.73 -66.39 38.16
CA ASP A 8 12.85 -66.93 37.39
C ASP A 8 13.41 -65.88 36.43
N GLN A 9 14.64 -65.44 36.76
CA GLN A 9 15.45 -64.60 35.88
C GLN A 9 16.05 -65.46 34.78
N HIS A 10 15.38 -65.57 33.63
CA HIS A 10 16.03 -66.05 32.42
C HIS A 10 16.77 -64.89 31.74
N THR A 11 18.05 -64.76 32.09
CA THR A 11 18.99 -63.80 31.50
C THR A 11 19.32 -64.22 30.07
N ASP A 12 18.45 -63.87 29.13
CA ASP A 12 18.63 -64.22 27.72
C ASP A 12 19.73 -63.35 27.08
N LEU A 13 20.98 -63.77 27.28
CA LEU A 13 22.20 -63.20 26.71
C LEU A 13 22.31 -63.45 25.19
N ARG A 14 21.25 -63.10 24.44
CA ARG A 14 21.35 -62.87 23.00
C ARG A 14 21.93 -61.48 22.77
N GLY A 15 23.26 -61.45 22.65
CA GLY A 15 23.98 -60.26 22.23
C GLY A 15 23.36 -59.69 20.95
N HIS A 16 22.79 -58.50 21.05
CA HIS A 16 22.45 -57.70 19.89
C HIS A 16 23.76 -57.36 19.20
N SER A 17 24.05 -58.03 18.08
CA SER A 17 25.13 -57.66 17.20
C SER A 17 24.79 -56.29 16.58
N MET A 18 25.17 -55.22 17.28
CA MET A 18 25.19 -53.87 16.74
C MET A 18 25.92 -53.94 15.39
N PRO A 19 25.29 -53.54 14.27
CA PRO A 19 26.02 -53.38 13.02
C PRO A 19 27.14 -52.39 13.29
N LEU A 20 28.37 -52.78 12.95
CA LEU A 20 29.59 -51.98 13.12
C LEU A 20 29.29 -50.50 12.81
N LYS A 21 29.38 -49.61 13.80
CA LYS A 21 29.38 -48.17 13.54
C LYS A 21 30.56 -47.94 12.61
N LEU A 22 30.28 -47.55 11.36
CA LEU A 22 31.31 -47.03 10.47
C LEU A 22 32.00 -45.89 11.24
N PRO A 23 33.35 -45.89 11.29
CA PRO A 23 34.07 -44.83 11.99
C PRO A 23 33.68 -43.49 11.38
N MET A 24 33.43 -42.50 12.24
CA MET A 24 33.12 -41.14 11.79
C MET A 24 34.31 -40.62 10.95
N PRO A 25 34.08 -40.14 9.72
CA PRO A 25 35.15 -39.66 8.87
C PRO A 25 35.73 -38.34 9.39
N GLU A 26 36.84 -37.91 8.79
CA GLU A 26 37.49 -36.63 9.11
C GLU A 26 36.49 -35.46 8.98
N PRO A 27 36.59 -34.39 9.80
CA PRO A 27 35.57 -33.33 9.86
C PRO A 27 35.24 -32.66 8.51
N GLY A 28 36.22 -32.56 7.60
CA GLY A 28 36.00 -32.02 6.26
C GLY A 28 35.14 -32.93 5.37
N GLU A 29 35.40 -34.24 5.37
CA GLU A 29 34.59 -35.22 4.63
C GLU A 29 33.19 -35.37 5.24
N LEU A 30 33.10 -35.29 6.58
CA LEU A 30 31.82 -35.29 7.30
C LEU A 30 30.92 -34.14 6.83
N GLU A 31 31.44 -32.92 6.76
CA GLU A 31 30.66 -31.75 6.33
C GLU A 31 30.28 -31.81 4.85
N GLU A 32 31.15 -32.35 3.98
CA GLU A 32 30.84 -32.57 2.56
C GLU A 32 29.69 -33.58 2.39
N ARG A 33 29.80 -34.77 3.01
CA ARG A 33 28.73 -35.78 3.00
C ARG A 33 27.43 -35.25 3.59
N PHE A 34 27.51 -34.51 4.70
CA PHE A 34 26.33 -33.87 5.32
C PHE A 34 25.68 -32.85 4.38
N GLY A 35 26.49 -32.06 3.67
CA GLY A 35 26.02 -31.11 2.65
C GLY A 35 25.27 -31.80 1.50
N ILE A 36 25.76 -32.94 1.02
CA ILE A 36 25.08 -33.76 0.00
C ILE A 36 23.72 -34.26 0.53
N VAL A 37 23.68 -34.78 1.76
CA VAL A 37 22.44 -35.25 2.40
C VAL A 37 21.41 -34.11 2.54
N LEU A 38 21.80 -32.94 3.06
CA LEU A 38 20.90 -31.79 3.18
C LEU A 38 20.36 -31.31 1.83
N ASN A 39 21.22 -31.25 0.80
CA ASN A 39 20.82 -30.88 -0.56
C ASN A 39 19.86 -31.91 -1.19
N SER A 40 19.88 -33.17 -0.73
CA SER A 40 18.96 -34.21 -1.19
C SER A 40 17.56 -34.13 -0.55
N MET A 41 17.40 -33.37 0.54
CA MET A 41 16.16 -33.31 1.33
C MET A 41 15.19 -32.16 0.96
N ASN A 42 15.54 -31.29 0.00
CA ASN A 42 14.71 -30.15 -0.44
C ASN A 42 14.21 -29.26 0.72
N LEU A 43 15.12 -28.91 1.63
CA LEU A 43 14.81 -28.14 2.84
C LEU A 43 14.78 -26.62 2.57
N PRO A 44 13.88 -25.87 3.22
CA PRO A 44 13.94 -24.41 3.23
C PRO A 44 15.28 -23.90 3.81
N PRO A 45 15.82 -22.75 3.33
CA PRO A 45 17.13 -22.24 3.73
C PRO A 45 17.33 -22.14 5.25
N ASP A 46 16.32 -21.70 5.99
CA ASP A 46 16.39 -21.59 7.46
C ASP A 46 16.53 -22.92 8.18
N LYS A 47 15.82 -23.96 7.71
CA LYS A 47 15.91 -25.31 8.28
C LYS A 47 17.26 -25.95 7.95
N ALA A 48 17.76 -25.75 6.74
CA ALA A 48 19.11 -26.19 6.36
C ALA A 48 20.19 -25.47 7.17
N ARG A 49 20.04 -24.16 7.43
CA ARG A 49 20.93 -23.36 8.29
C ARG A 49 20.93 -23.86 9.74
N LEU A 50 19.79 -24.22 10.30
CA LEU A 50 19.69 -24.80 11.64
C LEU A 50 20.40 -26.16 11.74
N LEU A 51 20.18 -27.05 10.77
CA LEU A 51 20.82 -28.38 10.74
C LEU A 51 22.34 -28.32 10.57
N ARG A 52 22.88 -27.30 9.87
CA ARG A 52 24.34 -27.07 9.76
C ARG A 52 25.02 -26.76 11.10
N GLN A 53 24.26 -26.28 12.10
CA GLN A 53 24.77 -25.98 13.44
C GLN A 53 24.86 -27.22 14.35
N TYR A 54 24.47 -28.40 13.87
CA TYR A 54 24.57 -29.63 14.64
C TYR A 54 26.04 -30.01 14.90
N ASP A 55 26.25 -30.64 16.06
CA ASP A 55 27.44 -31.39 16.45
C ASP A 55 27.72 -32.56 15.50
N ASN A 56 29.01 -32.90 15.37
CA ASN A 56 29.51 -33.87 14.39
C ASN A 56 28.87 -35.25 14.58
N GLU A 57 28.60 -35.64 15.82
CA GLU A 57 27.95 -36.88 16.20
C GLU A 57 26.55 -36.99 15.58
N LYS A 58 25.74 -35.93 15.66
CA LYS A 58 24.39 -35.89 15.06
C LYS A 58 24.43 -35.78 13.53
N LYS A 59 25.43 -35.07 12.98
CA LYS A 59 25.66 -35.04 11.52
C LYS A 59 25.97 -36.43 10.99
N TRP A 60 26.82 -37.18 11.69
CA TRP A 60 27.18 -38.55 11.31
C TRP A 60 26.04 -39.54 11.48
N GLU A 61 25.22 -39.40 12.53
CA GLU A 61 23.99 -40.18 12.72
C GLU A 61 23.02 -39.98 11.55
N LEU A 62 22.75 -38.73 11.14
CA LEU A 62 21.87 -38.44 10.01
C LEU A 62 22.39 -39.00 8.67
N ILE A 63 23.71 -38.96 8.44
CA ILE A 63 24.32 -39.58 7.25
C ILE A 63 24.13 -41.10 7.29
N CYS A 64 24.42 -41.74 8.42
CA CYS A 64 24.24 -43.18 8.59
C CYS A 64 22.79 -43.63 8.35
N ASP A 65 21.82 -42.87 8.84
CA ASP A 65 20.39 -43.15 8.63
C ASP A 65 19.98 -42.96 7.17
N GLN A 66 20.50 -41.93 6.50
CA GLN A 66 20.26 -41.70 5.07
C GLN A 66 20.89 -42.80 4.19
N GLU A 67 22.08 -43.30 4.53
CA GLU A 67 22.72 -44.42 3.82
C GLU A 67 21.99 -45.76 4.06
N ARG A 68 21.31 -45.93 5.20
CA ARG A 68 20.44 -47.08 5.49
C ARG A 68 19.09 -47.02 4.78
N PHE A 69 18.63 -45.83 4.40
CA PHE A 69 17.33 -45.64 3.75
C PHE A 69 17.34 -46.15 2.30
N GLN A 70 16.52 -47.17 2.02
CA GLN A 70 16.33 -47.70 0.67
C GLN A 70 14.93 -47.36 0.14
N VAL A 71 14.89 -46.81 -1.07
CA VAL A 71 13.62 -46.53 -1.76
C VAL A 71 12.92 -47.83 -2.18
N LYS A 72 11.63 -47.95 -1.87
CA LYS A 72 10.80 -49.14 -2.13
C LYS A 72 10.71 -49.52 -3.60
N ASN A 73 10.49 -48.55 -4.50
CA ASN A 73 10.40 -48.77 -5.96
C ASN A 73 10.93 -47.55 -6.74
N PRO A 74 11.53 -47.74 -7.92
CA PRO A 74 11.88 -46.64 -8.82
C PRO A 74 10.64 -46.03 -9.51
N PRO A 75 10.71 -44.77 -10.01
CA PRO A 75 9.61 -44.06 -10.67
C PRO A 75 8.90 -44.85 -11.77
N HIS A 76 9.66 -45.50 -12.65
CA HIS A 76 9.11 -46.21 -13.81
C HIS A 76 8.14 -47.35 -13.42
N THR A 77 8.27 -47.93 -12.23
CA THR A 77 7.33 -48.97 -11.73
C THR A 77 5.92 -48.43 -11.51
N TYR A 78 5.79 -47.19 -11.07
CA TYR A 78 4.49 -46.52 -10.92
C TYR A 78 3.94 -46.10 -12.28
N LEU A 79 4.79 -45.55 -13.14
CA LEU A 79 4.42 -45.05 -14.47
C LEU A 79 3.94 -46.18 -15.40
N GLN A 80 4.57 -47.35 -15.36
CA GLN A 80 4.09 -48.53 -16.11
C GLN A 80 2.68 -48.97 -15.68
N LYS A 81 2.34 -48.86 -14.38
CA LYS A 81 0.99 -49.16 -13.88
C LYS A 81 -0.02 -48.12 -14.38
N LEU A 82 0.29 -46.82 -14.29
CA LEU A 82 -0.57 -45.73 -14.77
C LEU A 82 -0.81 -45.79 -16.28
N ARG A 83 0.24 -45.92 -17.09
CA ARG A 83 0.14 -46.17 -18.54
C ARG A 83 -0.70 -47.43 -18.84
N GLY A 84 -0.54 -48.47 -18.02
CA GLY A 84 -1.34 -49.70 -18.07
C GLY A 84 -2.83 -49.55 -17.68
N TYR A 85 -3.22 -48.43 -17.05
CA TYR A 85 -4.62 -48.08 -16.80
C TYR A 85 -5.23 -47.28 -17.95
N LEU A 86 -4.42 -46.45 -18.62
CA LEU A 86 -4.81 -45.60 -19.75
C LEU A 86 -4.97 -46.37 -21.08
N ASP A 87 -4.22 -47.46 -21.27
CA ASP A 87 -4.22 -48.29 -22.49
C ASP A 87 -5.65 -48.67 -22.98
N PRO A 88 -6.12 -48.10 -24.12
CA PRO A 88 -7.47 -48.30 -24.63
C PRO A 88 -7.68 -49.68 -25.26
N ALA A 89 -6.60 -50.40 -25.60
CA ALA A 89 -6.70 -51.75 -26.14
C ALA A 89 -7.19 -52.76 -25.08
N VAL A 90 -6.95 -52.48 -23.79
CA VAL A 90 -7.30 -53.35 -22.66
C VAL A 90 -8.80 -53.60 -22.58
N THR A 91 -9.22 -54.87 -22.70
CA THR A 91 -10.64 -55.24 -22.57
C THR A 91 -11.21 -54.81 -21.22
N ARG A 92 -12.50 -54.42 -21.17
CA ARG A 92 -13.12 -53.87 -19.95
C ARG A 92 -12.98 -54.77 -18.71
N LYS A 93 -12.97 -56.10 -18.90
CA LYS A 93 -12.72 -57.09 -17.84
C LYS A 93 -11.27 -57.04 -17.31
N LYS A 94 -10.27 -56.86 -18.18
CA LYS A 94 -8.86 -56.68 -17.79
C LYS A 94 -8.65 -55.31 -17.15
N PHE A 95 -9.22 -54.24 -17.71
CA PHE A 95 -9.17 -52.88 -17.16
C PHE A 95 -9.67 -52.85 -15.70
N ARG A 96 -10.89 -53.36 -15.45
CA ARG A 96 -11.48 -53.40 -14.09
C ARG A 96 -10.61 -54.12 -13.06
N ARG A 97 -9.84 -55.13 -13.48
CA ARG A 97 -8.86 -55.83 -12.61
C ARG A 97 -7.61 -54.99 -12.36
N ARG A 98 -7.03 -54.37 -13.40
CA ARG A 98 -5.86 -53.50 -13.27
C ARG A 98 -6.13 -52.32 -12.33
N VAL A 99 -7.27 -51.64 -12.48
CA VAL A 99 -7.64 -50.45 -11.70
C VAL A 99 -8.30 -50.77 -10.35
N GLN A 100 -8.30 -52.03 -9.91
CA GLN A 100 -8.82 -52.37 -8.59
C GLN A 100 -7.96 -51.70 -7.50
N GLU A 101 -6.64 -51.80 -7.64
CA GLU A 101 -5.64 -51.27 -6.70
C GLU A 101 -5.11 -49.86 -7.07
N SER A 102 -5.68 -49.19 -8.08
CA SER A 102 -5.19 -47.90 -8.59
C SER A 102 -4.96 -46.85 -7.50
N THR A 103 -5.93 -46.69 -6.59
CA THR A 103 -5.87 -45.77 -5.45
C THR A 103 -4.71 -46.06 -4.52
N GLN A 104 -4.35 -47.34 -4.32
CA GLN A 104 -3.22 -47.72 -3.49
C GLN A 104 -1.89 -47.44 -4.19
N VAL A 105 -1.81 -47.71 -5.50
CA VAL A 105 -0.64 -47.37 -6.32
C VAL A 105 -0.39 -45.86 -6.34
N LEU A 106 -1.47 -45.06 -6.45
CA LEU A 106 -1.40 -43.60 -6.37
C LEU A 106 -0.97 -43.11 -4.97
N ARG A 107 -1.46 -43.71 -3.87
CA ARG A 107 -1.01 -43.34 -2.52
C ARG A 107 0.46 -43.66 -2.30
N GLU A 108 0.94 -44.80 -2.80
CA GLU A 108 2.37 -45.13 -2.71
C GLU A 108 3.23 -44.22 -3.59
N LEU A 109 2.71 -43.75 -4.72
CA LEU A 109 3.34 -42.73 -5.56
C LEU A 109 3.38 -41.36 -4.85
N GLU A 110 2.28 -40.92 -4.23
CA GLU A 110 2.19 -39.68 -3.45
C GLU A 110 3.23 -39.65 -2.33
N ILE A 111 3.30 -40.74 -1.54
CA ILE A 111 4.30 -40.88 -0.48
C ILE A 111 5.71 -40.82 -1.08
N SER A 112 5.96 -41.55 -2.17
CA SER A 112 7.28 -41.56 -2.83
C SER A 112 7.71 -40.18 -3.34
N LEU A 113 6.78 -39.41 -3.92
CA LEU A 113 7.01 -38.03 -4.37
C LEU A 113 7.29 -37.07 -3.21
N ARG A 114 6.66 -37.28 -2.05
CA ARG A 114 6.73 -36.37 -0.90
C ARG A 114 7.86 -36.70 0.09
N THR A 115 8.26 -37.96 0.23
CA THR A 115 9.18 -38.40 1.31
C THR A 115 10.48 -39.04 0.85
N ASN A 116 10.66 -39.37 -0.43
CA ASN A 116 11.97 -39.80 -0.93
C ASN A 116 12.91 -38.61 -1.13
N TYR A 117 14.20 -38.89 -1.29
CA TYR A 117 15.19 -37.89 -1.69
C TYR A 117 14.80 -37.21 -3.02
N ILE A 118 15.09 -35.92 -3.15
CA ILE A 118 14.63 -35.07 -4.25
C ILE A 118 15.12 -35.53 -5.65
N GLY A 119 16.19 -36.32 -5.69
CA GLY A 119 16.66 -36.99 -6.91
C GLY A 119 15.65 -37.99 -7.48
N TRP A 120 14.84 -38.65 -6.65
CA TRP A 120 13.75 -39.53 -7.09
C TRP A 120 12.66 -38.74 -7.82
N VAL A 121 12.33 -37.53 -7.33
CA VAL A 121 11.39 -36.62 -7.98
C VAL A 121 11.97 -36.09 -9.30
N ARG A 122 13.26 -35.76 -9.34
CA ARG A 122 13.97 -35.41 -10.59
C ARG A 122 13.93 -36.56 -11.61
N GLU A 123 14.15 -37.80 -11.18
CA GLU A 123 14.05 -38.99 -12.05
C GLU A 123 12.62 -39.17 -12.57
N PHE A 124 11.59 -39.05 -11.71
CA PHE A 124 10.18 -39.12 -12.12
C PHE A 124 9.80 -38.07 -13.17
N LEU A 125 10.32 -36.84 -13.03
CA LEU A 125 10.01 -35.71 -13.91
C LEU A 125 10.88 -35.62 -15.18
N ASN A 126 11.89 -36.49 -15.37
CA ASN A 126 12.81 -36.37 -16.49
C ASN A 126 12.18 -36.74 -17.86
N GLU A 127 12.90 -36.41 -18.94
CA GLU A 127 12.49 -36.70 -20.33
C GLU A 127 12.31 -38.19 -20.67
N GLU A 128 12.89 -39.10 -19.89
CA GLU A 128 12.76 -40.55 -20.11
C GLU A 128 11.45 -41.08 -19.51
N ASN A 129 11.15 -40.70 -18.28
CA ASN A 129 9.97 -41.15 -17.54
C ASN A 129 8.70 -40.40 -17.96
N LYS A 130 8.82 -39.07 -18.16
CA LYS A 130 7.71 -38.13 -18.43
C LYS A 130 6.58 -38.28 -17.42
N GLY A 131 6.93 -38.32 -16.13
CA GLY A 131 6.00 -38.67 -15.07
C GLY A 131 4.88 -37.65 -14.86
N LEU A 132 5.15 -36.37 -15.13
CA LEU A 132 4.12 -35.31 -15.09
C LEU A 132 3.04 -35.55 -16.16
N ASP A 133 3.44 -35.74 -17.42
CA ASP A 133 2.53 -35.99 -18.55
C ASP A 133 1.58 -37.17 -18.25
N VAL A 134 2.14 -38.30 -17.77
CA VAL A 134 1.37 -39.52 -17.45
C VAL A 134 0.43 -39.31 -16.26
N LEU A 135 0.83 -38.50 -15.27
CA LEU A 135 -0.01 -38.19 -14.11
C LEU A 135 -1.18 -37.27 -14.51
N VAL A 136 -0.92 -36.27 -15.36
CA VAL A 136 -1.95 -35.35 -15.88
C VAL A 136 -2.91 -36.07 -16.83
N GLU A 137 -2.40 -36.93 -17.72
CA GLU A 137 -3.23 -37.78 -18.60
C GLU A 137 -4.13 -38.72 -17.77
N TYR A 138 -3.60 -39.29 -16.67
CA TYR A 138 -4.38 -40.11 -15.75
C TYR A 138 -5.43 -39.32 -14.98
N LEU A 139 -5.10 -38.12 -14.50
CA LEU A 139 -6.03 -37.21 -13.83
C LEU A 139 -7.20 -36.86 -14.76
N SER A 140 -6.89 -36.41 -15.98
CA SER A 140 -7.86 -36.10 -17.03
C SER A 140 -8.81 -37.27 -17.28
N PHE A 141 -8.27 -38.47 -17.50
CA PHE A 141 -9.06 -39.69 -17.66
C PHE A 141 -9.93 -40.01 -16.43
N ALA A 142 -9.40 -39.82 -15.21
CA ALA A 142 -10.11 -40.10 -13.97
C ALA A 142 -11.31 -39.16 -13.75
N GLN A 143 -11.20 -37.89 -14.13
CA GLN A 143 -12.25 -36.88 -13.94
C GLN A 143 -13.16 -36.65 -15.16
N TYR A 144 -12.78 -37.16 -16.34
CA TYR A 144 -13.53 -37.04 -17.60
C TYR A 144 -15.05 -37.25 -17.47
N ALA A 145 -15.49 -38.23 -16.68
CA ALA A 145 -16.90 -38.50 -16.45
C ALA A 145 -17.62 -37.47 -15.58
N VAL A 146 -16.93 -36.83 -14.63
CA VAL A 146 -17.51 -35.81 -13.76
C VAL A 146 -17.80 -34.56 -14.57
N ASN A 147 -16.85 -34.13 -15.40
CA ASN A 147 -16.97 -32.96 -16.26
C ASN A 147 -18.04 -33.15 -17.36
N TYR A 148 -18.26 -34.39 -17.83
CA TYR A 148 -19.28 -34.69 -18.84
C TYR A 148 -20.69 -34.92 -18.26
N ASP A 149 -20.80 -35.51 -17.05
CA ASP A 149 -22.09 -35.83 -16.44
C ASP A 149 -22.69 -34.66 -15.64
N GLY A 150 -21.93 -33.56 -15.46
CA GLY A 150 -22.33 -32.39 -14.67
C GLY A 150 -23.70 -31.82 -15.04
N ASP A 151 -24.00 -31.72 -16.34
CA ASP A 151 -25.26 -31.11 -16.82
C ASP A 151 -26.48 -32.05 -16.73
N CYS A 152 -26.29 -33.32 -16.40
CA CYS A 152 -27.34 -34.34 -16.54
C CYS A 152 -28.08 -34.65 -15.23
N VAL A 153 -27.55 -34.24 -14.07
CA VAL A 153 -27.98 -34.82 -12.77
C VAL A 153 -28.95 -33.92 -11.99
N GLU A 154 -28.86 -32.60 -12.12
CA GLU A 154 -29.70 -31.69 -11.32
C GLU A 154 -31.18 -31.79 -11.71
N ASN A 155 -31.49 -31.96 -13.00
CA ASN A 155 -32.86 -32.01 -13.51
C ASN A 155 -33.53 -33.41 -13.40
N SER A 156 -33.14 -34.24 -12.43
CA SER A 156 -33.66 -35.61 -12.25
C SER A 156 -33.87 -36.09 -10.82
N MET A 157 -33.63 -35.24 -9.81
CA MET A 157 -33.84 -35.65 -8.41
C MET A 157 -35.33 -35.71 -8.02
N ASP A 158 -36.19 -34.93 -8.69
CA ASP A 158 -37.65 -34.88 -8.40
C ASP A 158 -38.49 -35.92 -9.17
N ALA A 159 -37.91 -36.65 -10.12
CA ALA A 159 -38.63 -37.65 -10.93
C ALA A 159 -38.78 -39.03 -10.25
N ALA A 160 -38.47 -39.14 -8.95
CA ALA A 160 -38.37 -40.40 -8.23
C ALA A 160 -39.61 -40.77 -7.39
N MET A 161 -40.76 -40.10 -7.57
CA MET A 161 -41.94 -40.36 -6.72
C MET A 161 -43.32 -40.10 -7.35
N ASP A 162 -43.67 -40.80 -8.44
CA ASP A 162 -45.08 -41.25 -8.60
C ASP A 162 -45.20 -42.64 -9.27
N LYS A 163 -46.09 -43.46 -8.70
CA LYS A 163 -46.56 -44.74 -9.25
C LYS A 163 -48.01 -44.57 -9.74
N SER A 164 -48.22 -43.86 -10.83
CA SER A 164 -49.49 -43.94 -11.54
C SER A 164 -49.30 -43.86 -13.06
N LYS A 165 -50.11 -44.64 -13.80
CA LYS A 165 -50.00 -44.79 -15.26
C LYS A 165 -51.39 -44.61 -15.87
N PRO A 166 -51.69 -43.44 -16.47
CA PRO A 166 -52.90 -43.27 -17.25
C PRO A 166 -52.70 -43.74 -18.70
N TRP A 167 -53.65 -44.54 -19.18
CA TRP A 167 -53.77 -44.92 -20.59
C TRP A 167 -54.20 -43.71 -21.43
N SER A 168 -53.58 -43.49 -22.58
CA SER A 168 -54.20 -42.83 -23.74
C SER A 168 -53.41 -43.13 -25.00
N ARG A 169 -53.89 -44.08 -25.81
CA ARG A 169 -53.52 -44.22 -27.23
C ARG A 169 -54.78 -43.91 -28.03
N SER A 170 -54.69 -42.94 -28.94
CA SER A 170 -55.76 -42.71 -29.91
C SER A 170 -55.81 -43.86 -30.92
N ILE A 171 -57.00 -44.09 -31.45
CA ILE A 171 -57.35 -45.15 -32.42
C ILE A 171 -57.43 -44.55 -33.84
N GLU A 172 -57.66 -45.44 -34.81
CA GLU A 172 -57.72 -45.24 -36.27
C GLU A 172 -56.33 -45.10 -36.94
N ASP A 173 -56.01 -45.82 -38.03
CA ASP A 173 -56.89 -46.58 -38.94
C ASP A 173 -56.28 -47.93 -39.39
N LEU A 174 -57.12 -48.89 -39.75
CA LEU A 174 -56.74 -50.24 -40.19
C LEU A 174 -57.66 -50.74 -41.31
N ASN A 175 -57.17 -50.84 -42.54
CA ASN A 175 -57.83 -51.69 -43.55
C ASN A 175 -56.96 -52.12 -44.74
N LYS A 176 -57.03 -53.43 -45.07
CA LYS A 176 -56.69 -54.11 -46.35
C LYS A 176 -55.24 -53.98 -46.88
N GLY A 177 -54.48 -55.04 -47.16
CA GLY A 177 -54.84 -56.43 -47.48
C GLY A 177 -54.30 -56.86 -48.85
N SER A 178 -53.16 -57.57 -48.86
CA SER A 178 -52.73 -58.56 -49.87
C SER A 178 -52.04 -58.15 -51.19
N THR A 179 -51.24 -59.11 -51.69
CA THR A 179 -50.58 -59.30 -53.01
C THR A 179 -49.23 -58.60 -53.34
N LEU A 180 -48.25 -59.47 -53.68
CA LEU A 180 -46.96 -59.25 -54.39
C LEU A 180 -47.18 -59.28 -55.94
N PRO A 181 -46.21 -59.00 -56.85
CA PRO A 181 -44.74 -58.92 -56.67
C PRO A 181 -43.99 -57.74 -57.37
N SER A 182 -42.65 -57.77 -57.18
CA SER A 182 -41.52 -56.91 -57.57
C SER A 182 -41.32 -56.44 -59.03
N THR A 183 -40.57 -55.32 -59.18
CA THR A 183 -39.55 -55.07 -60.23
C THR A 183 -38.51 -54.04 -59.69
N ILE A 184 -37.25 -54.41 -59.44
CA ILE A 184 -36.05 -54.33 -60.32
C ILE A 184 -35.55 -52.89 -60.60
N THR A 185 -34.48 -52.48 -59.89
CA THR A 185 -33.13 -52.01 -60.36
C THR A 185 -32.38 -51.48 -59.12
N GLY A 186 -31.10 -51.74 -58.84
CA GLY A 186 -30.11 -52.54 -59.56
C GLY A 186 -28.75 -51.85 -59.61
N ASN A 187 -27.89 -52.06 -58.60
CA ASN A 187 -26.47 -52.43 -58.78
C ASN A 187 -25.67 -52.45 -57.46
N SER A 188 -24.51 -53.11 -57.49
CA SER A 188 -23.75 -53.56 -56.32
C SER A 188 -22.24 -53.43 -56.56
N ILE A 189 -21.46 -53.54 -55.47
CA ILE A 189 -19.99 -53.78 -55.43
C ILE A 189 -19.08 -52.61 -55.85
N THR A 190 -18.32 -52.07 -54.89
CA THR A 190 -16.84 -52.25 -54.84
C THR A 190 -16.24 -51.72 -53.54
N ARG A 191 -15.06 -52.26 -53.18
CA ARG A 191 -14.33 -52.03 -51.92
C ARG A 191 -12.86 -51.83 -52.23
N ALA A 192 -12.36 -50.59 -52.25
CA ALA A 192 -10.94 -50.21 -52.11
C ALA A 192 -10.78 -48.67 -52.17
N GLY A 193 -9.66 -48.15 -51.64
CA GLY A 193 -9.21 -46.76 -51.87
C GLY A 193 -9.14 -45.93 -50.60
N ARG A 194 -7.93 -45.62 -50.13
CA ARG A 194 -7.68 -44.78 -48.95
C ARG A 194 -7.44 -43.34 -49.39
N HIS A 195 -8.17 -42.37 -48.84
CA HIS A 195 -7.65 -41.02 -48.64
C HIS A 195 -8.01 -40.56 -47.23
N SER A 196 -6.97 -40.35 -46.42
CA SER A 196 -7.07 -40.04 -44.99
C SER A 196 -7.06 -38.52 -44.78
N THR A 197 -8.22 -37.88 -44.87
CA THR A 197 -8.36 -36.50 -44.40
C THR A 197 -8.54 -36.51 -42.89
N ILE A 198 -7.47 -36.22 -42.16
CA ILE A 198 -7.48 -36.15 -40.68
C ILE A 198 -8.38 -35.00 -40.25
N ARG A 199 -9.58 -35.32 -39.76
CA ARG A 199 -10.40 -34.42 -38.94
C ARG A 199 -10.34 -34.91 -37.49
N SER A 200 -9.58 -34.19 -36.66
CA SER A 200 -9.33 -34.50 -35.25
C SER A 200 -10.52 -34.18 -34.33
N ASN A 201 -11.73 -34.62 -34.69
CA ASN A 201 -12.92 -34.53 -33.84
C ASN A 201 -13.35 -35.93 -33.39
N THR A 202 -12.55 -36.56 -32.53
CA THR A 202 -12.96 -37.81 -31.86
C THR A 202 -13.94 -37.48 -30.74
N LEU A 203 -15.23 -37.69 -31.00
CA LEU A 203 -16.26 -37.68 -29.96
C LEU A 203 -15.87 -38.60 -28.78
N PRO A 204 -16.34 -38.31 -27.55
CA PRO A 204 -16.16 -39.16 -26.38
C PRO A 204 -16.37 -40.65 -26.69
N SER A 205 -15.30 -41.45 -26.58
CA SER A 205 -15.46 -42.90 -26.67
C SER A 205 -16.36 -43.34 -25.53
N ARG A 206 -17.57 -43.83 -25.86
CA ARG A 206 -18.57 -44.34 -24.90
C ARG A 206 -18.01 -45.43 -23.98
N ARG A 207 -16.87 -46.05 -24.35
CA ARG A 207 -16.09 -46.98 -23.53
C ARG A 207 -15.21 -46.26 -22.51
N THR A 208 -14.49 -45.21 -22.91
CA THR A 208 -13.66 -44.36 -22.04
C THR A 208 -14.51 -43.69 -20.95
N LEU A 209 -15.62 -43.05 -21.32
CA LEU A 209 -16.57 -42.45 -20.37
C LEU A 209 -17.08 -43.49 -19.34
N LYS A 210 -17.44 -44.69 -19.80
CA LYS A 210 -17.86 -45.82 -18.95
C LYS A 210 -16.76 -46.43 -18.07
N ASN A 211 -15.50 -46.12 -18.33
CA ASN A 211 -14.36 -46.53 -17.53
C ASN A 211 -13.97 -45.42 -16.54
N SER A 212 -13.99 -44.16 -16.98
CA SER A 212 -13.82 -42.97 -16.11
C SER A 212 -14.87 -42.96 -14.99
N ARG A 213 -16.15 -43.23 -15.28
CA ARG A 213 -17.24 -43.42 -14.28
C ARG A 213 -16.98 -44.48 -13.20
N LEU A 214 -16.01 -45.37 -13.38
CA LEU A 214 -15.57 -46.34 -12.37
C LEU A 214 -14.45 -45.76 -11.48
N ILE A 215 -13.59 -44.90 -12.03
CA ILE A 215 -12.45 -44.28 -11.34
C ILE A 215 -12.89 -43.05 -10.54
N CYS A 216 -13.77 -42.20 -11.10
CA CYS A 216 -14.21 -40.95 -10.43
C CYS A 216 -14.94 -41.14 -9.10
N LYS A 217 -15.35 -42.38 -8.79
CA LYS A 217 -15.97 -42.78 -7.51
C LYS A 217 -14.96 -43.22 -6.46
N LYS A 218 -13.67 -43.18 -6.77
CA LYS A 218 -12.54 -43.53 -5.91
C LYS A 218 -11.75 -42.26 -5.58
N ASP A 219 -10.90 -42.32 -4.57
CA ASP A 219 -10.04 -41.19 -4.19
C ASP A 219 -8.92 -40.89 -5.21
N ASP A 220 -8.86 -41.61 -6.33
CA ASP A 220 -7.82 -41.52 -7.35
C ASP A 220 -7.58 -40.07 -7.82
N VAL A 221 -8.65 -39.28 -8.03
CA VAL A 221 -8.56 -37.84 -8.37
C VAL A 221 -7.90 -37.04 -7.25
N HIS A 222 -8.37 -37.20 -6.01
CA HIS A 222 -7.82 -36.52 -4.83
C HIS A 222 -6.33 -36.82 -4.63
N VAL A 223 -5.94 -38.09 -4.77
CA VAL A 223 -4.54 -38.50 -4.61
C VAL A 223 -3.66 -38.01 -5.77
N CYS A 224 -4.19 -37.88 -6.99
CA CYS A 224 -3.45 -37.24 -8.09
C CYS A 224 -3.17 -35.75 -7.78
N ILE A 225 -4.13 -35.02 -7.20
CA ILE A 225 -3.90 -33.64 -6.73
C ILE A 225 -2.86 -33.60 -5.60
N MET A 226 -2.85 -34.57 -4.68
CA MET A 226 -1.79 -34.69 -3.67
C MET A 226 -0.40 -34.96 -4.30
N CYS A 227 -0.31 -35.80 -5.34
CA CYS A 227 0.93 -35.99 -6.10
C CYS A 227 1.41 -34.69 -6.76
N LEU A 228 0.50 -33.91 -7.37
CA LEU A 228 0.84 -32.62 -7.96
C LEU A 228 1.28 -31.60 -6.89
N ARG A 229 0.64 -31.59 -5.71
CA ARG A 229 1.10 -30.80 -4.54
C ARG A 229 2.53 -31.15 -4.12
N ALA A 230 2.87 -32.44 -4.09
CA ALA A 230 4.22 -32.90 -3.76
C ALA A 230 5.26 -32.47 -4.82
N ILE A 231 4.90 -32.54 -6.11
CA ILE A 231 5.73 -32.04 -7.23
C ILE A 231 5.92 -30.52 -7.13
N MET A 232 4.87 -29.77 -6.83
CA MET A 232 4.89 -28.31 -6.68
C MET A 232 5.67 -27.81 -5.46
N ASN A 233 5.86 -28.65 -4.44
CA ASN A 233 6.76 -28.35 -3.31
C ASN A 233 8.26 -28.40 -3.69
N TYR A 234 8.59 -28.83 -4.91
CA TYR A 234 9.94 -28.75 -5.48
C TYR A 234 9.97 -27.65 -6.54
N GLN A 235 10.86 -26.65 -6.38
CA GLN A 235 10.93 -25.47 -7.27
C GLN A 235 10.96 -25.80 -8.77
N TYR A 236 11.75 -26.81 -9.18
CA TYR A 236 11.81 -27.23 -10.58
C TYR A 236 10.51 -27.93 -11.02
N GLY A 237 9.92 -28.76 -10.15
CA GLY A 237 8.62 -29.40 -10.41
C GLY A 237 7.48 -28.39 -10.53
N PHE A 238 7.48 -27.35 -9.71
CA PHE A 238 6.55 -26.21 -9.79
C PHE A 238 6.64 -25.50 -11.16
N ASN A 239 7.85 -25.17 -11.60
CA ASN A 239 8.08 -24.55 -12.91
C ASN A 239 7.63 -25.45 -14.07
N MET A 240 7.83 -26.77 -13.97
CA MET A 240 7.32 -27.73 -14.96
C MET A 240 5.79 -27.78 -14.97
N VAL A 241 5.12 -27.73 -13.81
CA VAL A 241 3.65 -27.68 -13.73
C VAL A 241 3.10 -26.40 -14.38
N MET A 242 3.68 -25.23 -14.11
CA MET A 242 3.28 -23.97 -14.78
C MET A 242 3.51 -24.01 -16.29
N SER A 243 4.58 -24.66 -16.74
CA SER A 243 4.96 -24.72 -18.16
C SER A 243 4.23 -25.82 -18.94
N HIS A 244 3.55 -26.75 -18.26
CA HIS A 244 2.89 -27.90 -18.88
C HIS A 244 1.49 -27.51 -19.41
N PRO A 245 1.20 -27.64 -20.73
CA PRO A 245 0.01 -27.05 -21.38
C PRO A 245 -1.37 -27.41 -20.80
N HIS A 246 -1.46 -28.50 -20.05
CA HIS A 246 -2.73 -28.99 -19.49
C HIS A 246 -2.72 -29.15 -17.97
N ALA A 247 -1.60 -28.91 -17.28
CA ALA A 247 -1.50 -29.29 -15.86
C ALA A 247 -2.40 -28.41 -14.98
N VAL A 248 -2.32 -27.09 -15.13
CA VAL A 248 -3.15 -26.15 -14.36
C VAL A 248 -4.63 -26.25 -14.76
N ASN A 249 -4.94 -26.44 -16.04
CA ASN A 249 -6.31 -26.64 -16.52
C ASN A 249 -6.95 -27.90 -15.93
N GLU A 250 -6.23 -29.03 -15.89
CA GLU A 250 -6.75 -30.27 -15.28
C GLU A 250 -6.85 -30.16 -13.74
N ILE A 251 -5.99 -29.36 -13.07
CA ILE A 251 -6.17 -29.01 -11.65
C ILE A 251 -7.44 -28.16 -11.46
N ALA A 252 -7.69 -27.16 -12.30
CA ALA A 252 -8.92 -26.35 -12.25
C ALA A 252 -10.17 -27.21 -12.48
N LEU A 253 -10.16 -28.10 -13.47
CA LEU A 253 -11.24 -29.05 -13.73
C LEU A 253 -11.51 -30.02 -12.56
N SER A 254 -10.52 -30.30 -11.70
CA SER A 254 -10.73 -31.07 -10.47
C SER A 254 -11.62 -30.37 -9.43
N LEU A 255 -11.90 -29.08 -9.58
CA LEU A 255 -12.87 -28.36 -8.74
C LEU A 255 -14.29 -28.97 -8.83
N ASN A 256 -14.64 -29.61 -9.96
CA ASN A 256 -15.91 -30.34 -10.12
C ASN A 256 -16.01 -31.59 -9.22
N ASN A 257 -14.95 -31.98 -8.50
CA ASN A 257 -14.99 -33.14 -7.60
C ASN A 257 -15.97 -32.90 -6.43
N LYS A 258 -16.83 -33.88 -6.15
CA LYS A 258 -17.85 -33.77 -5.10
C LYS A 258 -17.30 -33.63 -3.68
N ASN A 259 -16.07 -34.08 -3.42
CA ASN A 259 -15.46 -34.04 -2.09
C ASN A 259 -14.92 -32.62 -1.79
N PRO A 260 -15.45 -31.89 -0.78
CA PRO A 260 -15.01 -30.52 -0.48
C PRO A 260 -13.54 -30.45 -0.09
N ARG A 261 -12.97 -31.51 0.53
CA ARG A 261 -11.52 -31.60 0.80
C ARG A 261 -10.68 -31.60 -0.48
N THR A 262 -11.22 -32.09 -1.59
CA THR A 262 -10.54 -32.02 -2.90
C THR A 262 -10.64 -30.62 -3.48
N LYS A 263 -11.82 -29.99 -3.40
CA LYS A 263 -12.00 -28.60 -3.82
C LYS A 263 -11.07 -27.64 -3.06
N ALA A 264 -11.01 -27.76 -1.73
CA ALA A 264 -10.13 -26.95 -0.87
C ALA A 264 -8.66 -27.07 -1.31
N LEU A 265 -8.18 -28.30 -1.49
CA LEU A 265 -6.82 -28.56 -1.93
C LEU A 265 -6.55 -28.02 -3.35
N VAL A 266 -7.50 -28.17 -4.29
CA VAL A 266 -7.40 -27.58 -5.64
C VAL A 266 -7.24 -26.05 -5.54
N LEU A 267 -8.05 -25.39 -4.72
CA LEU A 267 -7.98 -23.94 -4.50
C LEU A 267 -6.67 -23.50 -3.84
N GLU A 268 -6.13 -24.26 -2.87
CA GLU A 268 -4.78 -24.04 -2.33
C GLU A 268 -3.70 -24.06 -3.43
N LEU A 269 -3.74 -25.05 -4.33
CA LEU A 269 -2.76 -25.17 -5.43
C LEU A 269 -2.91 -24.02 -6.43
N LEU A 270 -4.14 -23.67 -6.82
CA LEU A 270 -4.40 -22.59 -7.77
C LEU A 270 -4.03 -21.22 -7.18
N ALA A 271 -4.30 -20.98 -5.90
CA ALA A 271 -3.88 -19.78 -5.18
C ALA A 271 -2.35 -19.63 -5.16
N ALA A 272 -1.62 -20.72 -4.90
CA ALA A 272 -0.15 -20.72 -4.91
C ALA A 272 0.44 -20.43 -6.30
N VAL A 273 -0.20 -20.89 -7.39
CA VAL A 273 0.17 -20.52 -8.76
C VAL A 273 -0.21 -19.08 -9.08
N CYS A 274 -1.37 -18.60 -8.62
CA CYS A 274 -1.84 -17.24 -8.87
C CYS A 274 -0.86 -16.16 -8.34
N LEU A 275 -0.25 -16.40 -7.17
CA LEU A 275 0.65 -15.47 -6.49
C LEU A 275 2.05 -15.34 -7.10
N VAL A 276 2.48 -16.21 -8.03
CA VAL A 276 3.81 -16.09 -8.65
C VAL A 276 3.76 -15.26 -9.93
N ARG A 277 4.89 -14.66 -10.31
CA ARG A 277 4.98 -13.84 -11.54
C ARG A 277 4.60 -14.65 -12.78
N GLY A 278 3.68 -14.08 -13.58
CA GLY A 278 3.09 -14.74 -14.76
C GLY A 278 2.06 -15.83 -14.44
N GLY A 279 1.85 -16.19 -13.16
CA GLY A 279 0.91 -17.23 -12.77
C GLY A 279 -0.56 -16.80 -12.81
N HIS A 280 -0.85 -15.52 -12.58
CA HIS A 280 -2.21 -14.96 -12.66
C HIS A 280 -2.85 -15.18 -14.05
N GLU A 281 -2.13 -14.89 -15.12
CA GLU A 281 -2.58 -15.13 -16.50
C GLU A 281 -2.89 -16.61 -16.77
N ILE A 282 -2.05 -17.52 -16.24
CA ILE A 282 -2.25 -18.98 -16.37
C ILE A 282 -3.52 -19.41 -15.62
N ILE A 283 -3.78 -18.85 -14.44
CA ILE A 283 -5.00 -19.12 -13.67
C ILE A 283 -6.24 -18.62 -14.41
N LEU A 284 -6.23 -17.39 -14.94
CA LEU A 284 -7.36 -16.89 -15.73
C LEU A 284 -7.60 -17.73 -16.99
N SER A 285 -6.54 -18.07 -17.73
CA SER A 285 -6.64 -18.95 -18.91
C SER A 285 -7.17 -20.35 -18.56
N ALA A 286 -6.77 -20.91 -17.41
CA ALA A 286 -7.31 -22.18 -16.92
C ALA A 286 -8.80 -22.08 -16.57
N PHE A 287 -9.27 -20.95 -16.04
CA PHE A 287 -10.70 -20.72 -15.77
C PHE A 287 -11.51 -20.33 -17.01
N ASP A 288 -10.91 -19.71 -18.03
CA ASP A 288 -11.53 -19.55 -19.35
C ASP A 288 -11.72 -20.92 -20.03
N ASN A 289 -10.72 -21.81 -19.93
CA ASN A 289 -10.87 -23.19 -20.38
C ASN A 289 -11.89 -23.98 -19.54
N PHE A 290 -11.94 -23.77 -18.22
CA PHE A 290 -12.96 -24.35 -17.35
C PHE A 290 -14.36 -23.93 -17.79
N LYS A 291 -14.57 -22.64 -18.08
CA LYS A 291 -15.80 -22.08 -18.61
C LYS A 291 -16.23 -22.78 -19.91
N GLU A 292 -15.33 -22.90 -20.88
CA GLU A 292 -15.61 -23.57 -22.17
C GLU A 292 -15.97 -25.06 -21.99
N VAL A 293 -15.20 -25.79 -21.18
CA VAL A 293 -15.37 -27.24 -20.98
C VAL A 293 -16.60 -27.57 -20.12
N CYS A 294 -16.91 -26.73 -19.14
CA CYS A 294 -18.04 -26.90 -18.23
C CYS A 294 -19.31 -26.16 -18.67
N MET A 295 -19.26 -25.49 -19.83
CA MET A 295 -20.32 -24.67 -20.43
C MET A 295 -20.91 -23.60 -19.49
N GLU A 296 -20.06 -22.91 -18.73
CA GLU A 296 -20.49 -21.78 -17.90
C GLU A 296 -20.88 -20.56 -18.75
N SER A 297 -21.87 -19.78 -18.31
CA SER A 297 -22.22 -18.51 -18.94
C SER A 297 -21.18 -17.42 -18.65
N GLN A 298 -20.68 -17.40 -17.41
CA GLN A 298 -19.66 -16.50 -16.89
C GLN A 298 -18.52 -17.30 -16.26
N ARG A 299 -17.31 -16.75 -16.28
CA ARG A 299 -16.15 -17.38 -15.64
C ARG A 299 -16.37 -17.40 -14.13
N PHE A 300 -15.99 -18.49 -13.46
CA PHE A 300 -16.16 -18.73 -12.01
C PHE A 300 -17.61 -19.01 -11.56
N GLU A 301 -18.54 -19.27 -12.47
CA GLU A 301 -19.95 -19.50 -12.12
C GLU A 301 -20.15 -20.72 -11.19
N LYS A 302 -19.58 -21.88 -11.53
CA LYS A 302 -19.63 -23.10 -10.71
C LYS A 302 -18.76 -22.98 -9.45
N LEU A 303 -17.70 -22.17 -9.46
CA LEU A 303 -16.95 -21.85 -8.24
C LEU A 303 -17.86 -21.14 -7.22
N MET A 304 -18.63 -20.16 -7.68
CA MET A 304 -19.59 -19.43 -6.84
C MET A 304 -20.79 -20.29 -6.43
N GLU A 305 -21.28 -21.16 -7.30
CA GLU A 305 -22.28 -22.19 -6.96
C GLU A 305 -21.79 -23.09 -5.81
N TYR A 306 -20.57 -23.64 -5.94
CA TYR A 306 -19.98 -24.51 -4.91
C TYR A 306 -19.72 -23.79 -3.60
N PHE A 307 -19.34 -22.51 -3.65
CA PHE A 307 -19.13 -21.70 -2.45
C PHE A 307 -20.46 -21.43 -1.73
N LYS A 308 -21.52 -21.09 -2.48
CA LYS A 308 -22.85 -20.75 -1.94
C LYS A 308 -23.61 -21.95 -1.38
N ASN A 309 -23.36 -23.15 -1.90
CA ASN A 309 -24.10 -24.36 -1.57
C ASN A 309 -23.42 -25.23 -0.49
N GLU A 310 -22.28 -24.81 0.08
CA GLU A 310 -21.51 -25.60 1.06
C GLU A 310 -21.38 -24.86 2.40
N ASP A 311 -22.31 -25.12 3.32
CA ASP A 311 -22.30 -24.59 4.69
C ASP A 311 -21.53 -25.49 5.69
N ASN A 312 -21.21 -26.74 5.32
CA ASN A 312 -20.71 -27.74 6.29
C ASN A 312 -19.18 -27.86 6.32
N ASN A 313 -18.47 -27.30 5.33
CA ASN A 313 -17.02 -27.47 5.20
C ASN A 313 -16.27 -26.14 5.26
N ILE A 314 -16.07 -25.64 6.48
CA ILE A 314 -15.34 -24.39 6.76
C ILE A 314 -13.96 -24.34 6.09
N ASP A 315 -13.19 -25.43 6.07
CA ASP A 315 -11.85 -25.44 5.44
C ASP A 315 -11.93 -25.19 3.92
N PHE A 316 -12.95 -25.72 3.22
CA PHE A 316 -13.23 -25.36 1.82
C PHE A 316 -13.67 -23.92 1.67
N MET A 317 -14.58 -23.42 2.52
CA MET A 317 -15.05 -22.03 2.46
C MET A 317 -13.89 -21.03 2.64
N VAL A 318 -12.98 -21.31 3.58
CA VAL A 318 -11.74 -20.55 3.81
C VAL A 318 -10.85 -20.57 2.57
N ALA A 319 -10.58 -21.75 2.00
CA ALA A 319 -9.75 -21.87 0.79
C ALA A 319 -10.38 -21.20 -0.43
N CYS A 320 -11.71 -21.23 -0.56
CA CYS A 320 -12.46 -20.56 -1.62
C CYS A 320 -12.39 -19.04 -1.49
N MET A 321 -12.69 -18.51 -0.30
CA MET A 321 -12.60 -17.07 -0.04
C MET A 321 -11.15 -16.57 -0.23
N GLN A 322 -10.16 -17.31 0.28
CA GLN A 322 -8.75 -16.98 0.09
C GLN A 322 -8.35 -16.96 -1.39
N PHE A 323 -8.82 -17.92 -2.20
CA PHE A 323 -8.57 -17.93 -3.65
C PHE A 323 -9.21 -16.71 -4.35
N ILE A 324 -10.45 -16.36 -4.00
CA ILE A 324 -11.15 -15.17 -4.52
C ILE A 324 -10.37 -13.89 -4.17
N ASN A 325 -9.94 -13.74 -2.91
CA ASN A 325 -9.14 -12.60 -2.46
C ASN A 325 -7.85 -12.45 -3.29
N ILE A 326 -7.17 -13.57 -3.53
CA ILE A 326 -5.93 -13.59 -4.31
C ILE A 326 -6.20 -13.24 -5.78
N VAL A 327 -7.14 -13.92 -6.46
CA VAL A 327 -7.36 -13.70 -7.90
C VAL A 327 -7.87 -12.29 -8.21
N VAL A 328 -8.65 -11.67 -7.32
CA VAL A 328 -9.15 -10.29 -7.49
C VAL A 328 -8.10 -9.25 -7.08
N HIS A 329 -7.49 -9.37 -5.90
CA HIS A 329 -6.73 -8.26 -5.30
C HIS A 329 -5.20 -8.32 -5.50
N SER A 330 -4.63 -9.42 -6.00
CA SER A 330 -3.18 -9.54 -6.25
C SER A 330 -2.68 -8.90 -7.56
N VAL A 331 -3.58 -8.38 -8.40
CA VAL A 331 -3.21 -7.77 -9.69
C VAL A 331 -2.62 -6.37 -9.54
N GLU A 332 -1.68 -6.04 -10.42
CA GLU A 332 -0.97 -4.74 -10.40
C GLU A 332 -1.80 -3.59 -11.01
N ASP A 333 -2.63 -3.85 -12.02
CA ASP A 333 -3.52 -2.83 -12.62
C ASP A 333 -4.83 -2.70 -11.82
N MET A 334 -5.07 -1.51 -11.27
CA MET A 334 -6.27 -1.20 -10.50
C MET A 334 -7.55 -1.23 -11.32
N ASN A 335 -7.51 -0.91 -12.63
CA ASN A 335 -8.69 -1.03 -13.50
C ASN A 335 -9.06 -2.50 -13.70
N PHE A 336 -8.05 -3.35 -13.88
CA PHE A 336 -8.24 -4.79 -13.98
C PHE A 336 -8.73 -5.40 -12.65
N ARG A 337 -8.24 -4.91 -11.50
CA ARG A 337 -8.75 -5.27 -10.16
C ARG A 337 -10.25 -4.97 -10.04
N VAL A 338 -10.68 -3.75 -10.40
CA VAL A 338 -12.11 -3.36 -10.39
C VAL A 338 -12.93 -4.22 -11.36
N HIS A 339 -12.40 -4.53 -12.54
CA HIS A 339 -13.08 -5.44 -13.48
C HIS A 339 -13.27 -6.85 -12.90
N LEU A 340 -12.24 -7.45 -12.30
CA LEU A 340 -12.32 -8.78 -11.69
C LEU A 340 -13.24 -8.80 -10.46
N GLN A 341 -13.22 -7.73 -9.65
CA GLN A 341 -14.16 -7.56 -8.55
C GLN A 341 -15.61 -7.54 -9.07
N TYR A 342 -15.87 -6.78 -10.14
CA TYR A 342 -17.20 -6.68 -10.74
C TYR A 342 -17.68 -7.98 -11.40
N ASP A 343 -16.78 -8.83 -11.92
CA ASP A 343 -17.13 -10.19 -12.36
C ASP A 343 -17.72 -11.02 -11.20
N PHE A 344 -17.14 -10.93 -9.99
CA PHE A 344 -17.70 -11.61 -8.81
C PHE A 344 -18.96 -10.93 -8.25
N THR A 345 -19.08 -9.60 -8.33
CA THR A 345 -20.33 -8.88 -8.03
C THR A 345 -21.49 -9.37 -8.89
N LYS A 346 -21.28 -9.58 -10.21
CA LYS A 346 -22.31 -10.16 -11.11
C LYS A 346 -22.71 -11.59 -10.75
N LEU A 347 -21.83 -12.35 -10.12
CA LEU A 347 -22.13 -13.68 -9.57
C LEU A 347 -22.77 -13.60 -8.17
N CYS A 348 -23.18 -12.40 -7.73
CA CYS A 348 -23.73 -12.09 -6.41
C CYS A 348 -22.85 -12.62 -5.27
N LEU A 349 -21.52 -12.38 -5.33
CA LEU A 349 -20.62 -12.62 -4.21
C LEU A 349 -20.97 -11.70 -3.03
N ASP A 350 -21.15 -10.41 -3.29
CA ASP A 350 -21.31 -9.39 -2.25
C ASP A 350 -22.57 -9.65 -1.39
N ASP A 351 -23.72 -9.93 -2.03
CA ASP A 351 -24.98 -10.36 -1.37
C ASP A 351 -24.84 -11.64 -0.51
N TYR A 352 -23.86 -12.47 -0.81
CA TYR A 352 -23.58 -13.70 -0.07
C TYR A 352 -22.64 -13.42 1.10
N LEU A 353 -21.58 -12.63 0.91
CA LEU A 353 -20.70 -12.18 1.98
C LEU A 353 -21.44 -11.36 3.04
N ASP A 354 -22.45 -10.58 2.65
CA ASP A 354 -23.30 -9.83 3.58
C ASP A 354 -24.09 -10.73 4.55
N LYS A 355 -24.40 -11.96 4.13
CA LYS A 355 -24.99 -13.00 5.00
C LYS A 355 -23.89 -13.68 5.81
N LEU A 356 -22.77 -14.01 5.15
CA LEU A 356 -21.68 -14.82 5.68
C LEU A 356 -20.79 -14.10 6.72
N LYS A 357 -20.78 -12.76 6.74
CA LYS A 357 -20.00 -11.95 7.70
C LYS A 357 -20.33 -12.18 9.17
N HIS A 358 -21.47 -12.82 9.45
CA HIS A 358 -21.90 -13.23 10.80
C HIS A 358 -21.57 -14.70 11.12
N THR A 359 -20.67 -15.34 10.37
CA THR A 359 -20.18 -16.70 10.64
C THR A 359 -19.50 -16.79 12.01
N GLU A 360 -19.69 -17.91 12.72
CA GLU A 360 -19.00 -18.21 13.98
C GLU A 360 -17.53 -18.64 13.79
N SER A 361 -17.05 -18.74 12.55
CA SER A 361 -15.68 -19.20 12.27
C SER A 361 -14.69 -18.06 12.10
N ASP A 362 -13.82 -17.84 13.10
CA ASP A 362 -12.72 -16.87 13.06
C ASP A 362 -11.90 -16.93 11.76
N LYS A 363 -11.55 -18.16 11.31
CA LYS A 363 -10.75 -18.37 10.09
C LYS A 363 -11.44 -17.83 8.84
N LEU A 364 -12.74 -18.07 8.71
CA LEU A 364 -13.54 -17.63 7.57
C LEU A 364 -13.82 -16.13 7.66
N GLN A 365 -14.15 -15.64 8.86
CA GLN A 365 -14.37 -14.22 9.12
C GLN A 365 -13.14 -13.37 8.74
N VAL A 366 -11.93 -13.83 9.06
CA VAL A 366 -10.67 -13.16 8.63
C VAL A 366 -10.55 -13.10 7.10
N GLN A 367 -10.92 -14.15 6.36
CA GLN A 367 -10.87 -14.10 4.88
C GLN A 367 -11.97 -13.20 4.29
N ILE A 368 -13.17 -13.20 4.87
CA ILE A 368 -14.27 -12.30 4.44
C ILE A 368 -13.88 -10.85 4.69
N GLN A 369 -13.38 -10.52 5.90
CA GLN A 369 -12.99 -9.15 6.23
C GLN A 369 -11.84 -8.67 5.34
N ALA A 370 -10.84 -9.52 5.09
CA ALA A 370 -9.73 -9.19 4.18
C ALA A 370 -10.16 -8.92 2.73
N TYR A 371 -11.31 -9.45 2.29
CA TYR A 371 -11.93 -9.06 1.02
C TYR A 371 -12.61 -7.70 1.12
N LEU A 372 -13.49 -7.53 2.11
CA LEU A 372 -14.30 -6.31 2.30
C LEU A 372 -13.41 -5.06 2.49
N ASP A 373 -12.31 -5.18 3.24
CA ASP A 373 -11.31 -4.12 3.43
C ASP A 373 -10.57 -3.74 2.12
N ASN A 374 -10.67 -4.57 1.08
CA ASN A 374 -9.99 -4.45 -0.20
C ASN A 374 -10.94 -4.19 -1.38
N VAL A 375 -12.25 -4.08 -1.14
CA VAL A 375 -13.26 -3.73 -2.14
C VAL A 375 -13.08 -2.27 -2.59
N PHE A 376 -13.03 -2.06 -3.90
CA PHE A 376 -13.07 -0.73 -4.51
C PHE A 376 -14.51 -0.28 -4.74
N ASP A 377 -14.93 0.80 -4.07
CA ASP A 377 -16.10 1.58 -4.44
C ASP A 377 -15.66 2.81 -5.25
N VAL A 378 -15.82 2.73 -6.58
CA VAL A 378 -15.47 3.82 -7.49
C VAL A 378 -16.39 5.02 -7.32
N GLY A 379 -17.63 4.83 -6.87
CA GLY A 379 -18.58 5.92 -6.60
C GLY A 379 -18.15 6.75 -5.41
N ALA A 380 -17.86 6.09 -4.27
CA ALA A 380 -17.37 6.75 -3.06
C ALA A 380 -16.03 7.48 -3.32
N LEU A 381 -15.10 6.85 -4.06
CA LEU A 381 -13.82 7.48 -4.41
C LEU A 381 -13.96 8.73 -5.30
N LEU A 382 -15.01 8.82 -6.11
CA LEU A 382 -15.32 10.02 -6.90
C LEU A 382 -15.96 11.11 -6.03
N GLU A 383 -16.89 10.76 -5.14
CA GLU A 383 -17.50 11.71 -4.18
C GLU A 383 -16.45 12.30 -3.22
N ASP A 384 -15.52 11.48 -2.75
CA ASP A 384 -14.36 11.92 -1.94
C ASP A 384 -13.44 12.88 -2.73
N ALA A 385 -13.22 12.61 -4.02
CA ALA A 385 -12.41 13.47 -4.88
C ALA A 385 -13.07 14.83 -5.16
N GLU A 386 -14.38 14.84 -5.41
CA GLU A 386 -15.17 16.08 -5.56
C GLU A 386 -15.19 16.88 -4.25
N THR A 387 -15.41 16.21 -3.12
CA THR A 387 -15.39 16.82 -1.78
C THR A 387 -14.01 17.42 -1.47
N LYS A 388 -12.93 16.72 -1.83
CA LYS A 388 -11.56 17.22 -1.68
C LYS A 388 -11.30 18.46 -2.53
N ASN A 389 -11.78 18.50 -3.78
CA ASN A 389 -11.63 19.67 -4.64
C ASN A 389 -12.37 20.88 -4.07
N ALA A 390 -13.63 20.71 -3.63
CA ALA A 390 -14.41 21.77 -2.99
C ALA A 390 -13.82 22.23 -1.63
N ALA A 391 -13.02 21.40 -0.97
CA ALA A 391 -12.25 21.79 0.21
C ALA A 391 -11.01 22.62 -0.16
N LEU A 392 -10.32 22.26 -1.26
CA LEU A 392 -9.18 23.03 -1.78
C LEU A 392 -9.60 24.43 -2.26
N GLU A 393 -10.73 24.55 -2.96
CA GLU A 393 -11.30 25.85 -3.36
C GLU A 393 -11.56 26.77 -2.17
N ARG A 394 -12.03 26.23 -1.03
CA ARG A 394 -12.18 27.00 0.21
C ARG A 394 -10.87 27.35 0.89
N VAL A 395 -9.83 26.54 0.75
CA VAL A 395 -8.48 26.89 1.24
C VAL A 395 -7.95 28.08 0.43
N GLU A 396 -8.09 28.05 -0.90
CA GLU A 396 -7.71 29.16 -1.79
C GLU A 396 -8.49 30.45 -1.45
N GLU A 397 -9.82 30.38 -1.27
CA GLU A 397 -10.64 31.53 -0.83
C GLU A 397 -10.16 32.09 0.54
N LEU A 398 -9.77 31.22 1.49
CA LEU A 398 -9.25 31.66 2.79
C LEU A 398 -7.86 32.28 2.69
N GLU A 399 -7.00 31.76 1.81
CA GLU A 399 -5.67 32.32 1.54
C GLU A 399 -5.77 33.71 0.89
N GLU A 400 -6.68 33.90 -0.08
CA GLU A 400 -6.98 35.21 -0.68
C GLU A 400 -7.51 36.20 0.38
N ASN A 401 -8.47 35.77 1.20
CA ASN A 401 -9.03 36.60 2.27
C ASN A 401 -7.98 37.01 3.32
N LEU A 402 -7.06 36.11 3.68
CA LEU A 402 -5.94 36.40 4.57
C LEU A 402 -4.96 37.39 3.93
N SER A 403 -4.65 37.24 2.64
CA SER A 403 -3.78 38.15 1.90
C SER A 403 -4.34 39.57 1.89
N HIS A 404 -5.61 39.72 1.50
CA HIS A 404 -6.31 41.01 1.48
C HIS A 404 -6.51 41.63 2.88
N MET A 405 -6.70 40.81 3.93
CA MET A 405 -6.74 41.31 5.31
C MET A 405 -5.35 41.80 5.76
N THR A 406 -4.28 41.12 5.35
CA THR A 406 -2.89 41.51 5.65
C THR A 406 -2.51 42.81 4.94
N GLU A 407 -2.91 42.97 3.67
CA GLU A 407 -2.73 44.22 2.92
C GLU A 407 -3.45 45.39 3.61
N LYS A 408 -4.72 45.21 3.99
CA LYS A 408 -5.47 46.23 4.74
C LYS A 408 -4.85 46.57 6.09
N LEU A 409 -4.36 45.57 6.82
CA LEU A 409 -3.65 45.79 8.07
C LEU A 409 -2.41 46.67 7.82
N GLN A 410 -1.61 46.33 6.81
CA GLN A 410 -0.42 47.08 6.44
C GLN A 410 -0.74 48.53 6.05
N ASP A 411 -1.82 48.77 5.30
CA ASP A 411 -2.29 50.12 4.97
C ASP A 411 -2.71 50.92 6.21
N THR A 412 -3.43 50.30 7.16
CA THR A 412 -3.81 50.98 8.40
C THR A 412 -2.62 51.28 9.32
N GLU A 413 -1.61 50.39 9.35
CA GLU A 413 -0.34 50.64 10.03
C GLU A 413 0.41 51.82 9.39
N ASN A 414 0.43 51.89 8.05
CA ASN A 414 1.04 52.98 7.30
C ASN A 414 0.33 54.33 7.55
N GLU A 415 -1.01 54.36 7.57
CA GLU A 415 -1.77 55.59 7.90
C GLU A 415 -1.52 56.02 9.34
N ALA A 416 -1.55 55.09 10.30
CA ALA A 416 -1.26 55.38 11.70
C ALA A 416 0.16 55.94 11.89
N MET A 417 1.14 55.38 11.19
CA MET A 417 2.53 55.83 11.19
C MET A 417 2.67 57.24 10.60
N ALA A 418 2.02 57.52 9.46
CA ALA A 418 1.99 58.86 8.87
C ALA A 418 1.38 59.91 9.82
N LYS A 419 0.32 59.52 10.55
CA LYS A 419 -0.37 60.37 11.53
C LYS A 419 0.47 60.64 12.78
N ILE A 420 1.27 59.66 13.22
CA ILE A 420 2.28 59.86 14.27
C ILE A 420 3.31 60.91 13.82
N VAL A 421 3.86 60.77 12.62
CA VAL A 421 4.84 61.73 12.06
C VAL A 421 4.24 63.15 11.92
N GLU A 422 2.97 63.27 11.53
CA GLU A 422 2.26 64.57 11.48
C GLU A 422 2.11 65.19 12.88
N LEU A 423 1.70 64.40 13.88
CA LEU A 423 1.54 64.85 15.26
C LEU A 423 2.88 65.23 15.91
N GLU A 424 3.95 64.47 15.64
CA GLU A 424 5.31 64.80 16.06
C GLU A 424 5.78 66.13 15.46
N LYS A 425 5.53 66.35 14.16
CA LYS A 425 5.81 67.64 13.49
C LYS A 425 5.02 68.79 14.10
N HIS A 426 3.74 68.59 14.44
CA HIS A 426 2.92 69.58 15.14
C HIS A 426 3.44 69.87 16.56
N LEU A 427 3.88 68.85 17.30
CA LEU A 427 4.53 69.01 18.60
C LEU A 427 5.85 69.80 18.51
N MET A 428 6.70 69.49 17.53
CA MET A 428 7.94 70.24 17.29
C MET A 428 7.67 71.72 16.98
N GLN A 429 6.68 72.00 16.10
CA GLN A 429 6.31 73.38 15.78
C GLN A 429 5.72 74.11 17.00
N ARG A 430 4.82 73.47 17.76
CA ARG A 430 4.26 74.07 18.99
C ARG A 430 5.33 74.32 20.06
N ASN A 431 6.29 73.43 20.23
CA ASN A 431 7.42 73.65 21.13
C ASN A 431 8.28 74.84 20.67
N LYS A 432 8.51 74.99 19.37
CA LYS A 432 9.22 76.15 18.80
C LYS A 432 8.45 77.46 19.03
N ASP A 433 7.14 77.47 18.77
CA ASP A 433 6.28 78.63 19.02
C ASP A 433 6.30 79.02 20.52
N LEU A 434 6.24 78.03 21.41
CA LEU A 434 6.25 78.20 22.86
C LEU A 434 7.60 78.79 23.34
N GLU A 435 8.72 78.33 22.79
CA GLU A 435 10.04 78.89 23.11
C GLU A 435 10.18 80.34 22.61
N SER A 436 9.69 80.66 21.40
CA SER A 436 9.62 82.04 20.91
C SER A 436 8.75 82.95 21.78
N ILE A 437 7.63 82.44 22.30
CA ILE A 437 6.77 83.18 23.25
C ILE A 437 7.46 83.39 24.60
N LYS A 438 8.19 82.40 25.13
CA LYS A 438 8.99 82.56 26.35
C LYS A 438 10.06 83.64 26.19
N GLU A 439 10.74 83.66 25.05
CA GLU A 439 11.77 84.65 24.73
C GLU A 439 11.16 86.07 24.65
N ALA A 440 10.08 86.25 23.88
CA ALA A 440 9.36 87.51 23.82
C ALA A 440 8.76 87.95 25.18
N TYR A 441 8.31 87.01 26.01
CA TYR A 441 7.84 87.29 27.37
C TYR A 441 8.99 87.73 28.30
N LYS A 442 10.17 87.11 28.17
CA LYS A 442 11.38 87.50 28.90
C LYS A 442 11.80 88.92 28.53
N ASP A 443 11.82 89.26 27.25
CA ASP A 443 12.15 90.62 26.76
C ASP A 443 11.10 91.65 27.19
N THR A 444 9.81 91.30 27.13
CA THR A 444 8.72 92.15 27.62
C THR A 444 8.83 92.34 29.14
N THR A 445 9.20 91.30 29.89
CA THR A 445 9.42 91.39 31.34
C THR A 445 10.62 92.28 31.66
N MET A 446 11.72 92.17 30.91
CA MET A 446 12.89 93.04 31.06
C MET A 446 12.55 94.51 30.76
N THR A 447 11.87 94.80 29.66
CA THR A 447 11.46 96.18 29.29
C THR A 447 10.45 96.76 30.28
N VAL A 448 9.47 95.99 30.76
CA VAL A 448 8.55 96.40 31.84
C VAL A 448 9.32 96.67 33.14
N HIS A 449 10.34 95.87 33.48
CA HIS A 449 11.18 96.11 34.64
C HIS A 449 11.96 97.43 34.53
N SER A 450 12.59 97.68 33.38
CA SER A 450 13.28 98.95 33.09
C SER A 450 12.33 100.16 33.12
N LEU A 451 11.12 100.04 32.57
CA LEU A 451 10.11 101.11 32.62
C LEU A 451 9.59 101.37 34.04
N ARG A 452 9.42 100.33 34.86
CA ARG A 452 9.08 100.48 36.30
C ARG A 452 10.20 101.17 37.07
N GLN A 453 11.45 100.86 36.76
CA GLN A 453 12.61 101.54 37.35
C GLN A 453 12.63 103.03 36.95
N LEU A 454 12.46 103.34 35.67
CA LEU A 454 12.40 104.71 35.17
C LEU A 454 11.21 105.50 35.76
N LEU A 455 10.03 104.88 35.89
CA LEU A 455 8.88 105.50 36.54
C LEU A 455 9.16 105.79 38.02
N LYS A 456 9.80 104.85 38.74
CA LYS A 456 10.22 105.08 40.13
C LYS A 456 11.20 106.27 40.22
N GLU A 457 12.20 106.33 39.34
CA GLU A 457 13.15 107.46 39.28
C GLU A 457 12.44 108.79 38.96
N LYS A 458 11.42 108.78 38.08
CA LYS A 458 10.57 109.93 37.75
C LYS A 458 9.66 110.34 38.92
N ASP A 459 9.03 109.41 39.61
CA ASP A 459 8.22 109.69 40.80
C ASP A 459 9.07 110.25 41.94
N GLU A 460 10.28 109.71 42.16
CA GLU A 460 11.24 110.30 43.09
C GLU A 460 11.66 111.71 42.65
N ALA A 461 11.83 111.97 41.34
CA ALA A 461 12.11 113.31 40.82
C ALA A 461 10.93 114.27 41.00
N ILE A 462 9.69 113.83 40.76
CA ILE A 462 8.46 114.61 40.99
C ILE A 462 8.28 114.90 42.48
N GLN A 463 8.58 113.95 43.37
CA GLN A 463 8.58 114.20 44.82
C GLN A 463 9.67 115.19 45.25
N ARG A 464 10.85 115.15 44.63
CA ARG A 464 11.90 116.18 44.83
C ARG A 464 11.40 117.55 44.33
N GLN A 465 10.81 117.62 43.14
CA GLN A 465 10.27 118.85 42.58
C GLN A 465 9.11 119.41 43.42
N SER A 466 8.14 118.61 43.82
CA SER A 466 7.03 119.04 44.70
C SER A 466 7.53 119.51 46.08
N LYS A 467 8.59 118.89 46.62
CA LYS A 467 9.26 119.40 47.83
C LYS A 467 9.94 120.75 47.59
N LEU A 468 10.56 120.96 46.44
CA LEU A 468 11.16 122.24 46.06
C LEU A 468 10.09 123.32 45.82
N GLU A 469 9.00 123.01 45.11
CA GLU A 469 7.87 123.91 44.87
C GLU A 469 7.15 124.29 46.18
N LYS A 470 6.91 123.35 47.10
CA LYS A 470 6.40 123.66 48.44
C LYS A 470 7.34 124.60 49.20
N LYS A 471 8.66 124.40 49.09
CA LYS A 471 9.67 125.26 49.70
C LYS A 471 9.72 126.65 49.04
N ILE A 472 9.45 126.75 47.74
CA ILE A 472 9.29 128.02 47.02
C ILE A 472 8.02 128.75 47.49
N HIS A 473 6.86 128.10 47.52
CA HIS A 473 5.61 128.70 48.02
C HIS A 473 5.68 129.11 49.50
N GLU A 474 6.41 128.36 50.33
CA GLU A 474 6.65 128.71 51.73
C GLU A 474 7.52 129.98 51.85
N LEU A 475 8.54 130.14 50.98
CA LEU A 475 9.34 131.34 50.88
C LEU A 475 8.58 132.54 50.28
N GLU A 476 7.70 132.32 49.29
CA GLU A 476 6.81 133.35 48.73
C GLU A 476 5.82 133.88 49.78
N LYS A 477 5.24 132.99 50.60
CA LYS A 477 4.30 133.39 51.67
C LYS A 477 4.97 134.14 52.83
N GLN A 478 6.30 134.08 52.96
CA GLN A 478 7.08 134.91 53.88
C GLN A 478 7.46 136.28 53.30
N GLY A 479 6.82 136.73 52.21
CA GLY A 479 6.79 138.13 51.80
C GLY A 479 8.12 138.71 51.31
N THR A 480 9.09 137.86 50.98
CA THR A 480 10.48 138.27 50.70
C THR A 480 10.94 137.89 49.28
N ILE A 481 10.04 137.95 48.27
CA ILE A 481 10.37 138.19 46.85
C ILE A 481 9.08 138.48 46.05
N LYS A 482 9.16 139.44 45.11
CA LYS A 482 8.22 139.62 43.98
C LYS A 482 8.96 139.25 42.70
N ILE A 483 8.32 138.57 41.75
CA ILE A 483 8.83 138.48 40.37
C ILE A 483 7.78 138.99 39.39
N HIS A 484 8.22 139.88 38.51
CA HIS A 484 7.44 140.60 37.52
C HIS A 484 7.73 140.01 36.14
N LYS A 485 6.76 140.01 35.23
CA LYS A 485 6.92 139.44 33.88
C LYS A 485 7.66 140.44 32.97
N LYS A 486 8.80 140.03 32.39
CA LYS A 486 9.36 140.64 31.18
C LYS A 486 10.02 139.55 30.32
N GLY A 487 9.99 139.73 29.00
CA GLY A 487 10.47 138.73 28.05
C GLY A 487 11.95 138.85 27.70
N ASP A 488 12.40 137.75 27.09
CA ASP A 488 13.66 137.49 26.38
C ASP A 488 14.98 137.62 27.14
N GLY A 489 15.80 136.58 27.04
CA GLY A 489 16.95 136.35 27.91
C GLY A 489 17.47 134.92 27.83
N ASP A 490 18.04 134.58 26.68
CA ASP A 490 18.89 133.38 26.51
C ASP A 490 20.00 133.35 27.58
N ILE A 491 20.21 132.20 28.20
CA ILE A 491 21.32 131.94 29.15
C ILE A 491 22.17 130.80 28.59
N SER A 492 22.93 131.15 27.56
CA SER A 492 24.03 130.33 27.07
C SER A 492 25.22 130.44 28.03
N ILE A 493 25.62 129.33 28.65
CA ILE A 493 26.89 129.19 29.37
C ILE A 493 27.70 128.08 28.69
N LEU A 494 28.74 128.48 27.96
CA LEU A 494 29.75 127.59 27.37
C LEU A 494 31.12 127.86 28.00
N PRO A 495 31.79 126.83 28.54
CA PRO A 495 33.23 126.81 28.71
C PRO A 495 33.90 125.91 27.66
N SER A 496 34.64 126.56 26.77
CA SER A 496 35.91 126.16 26.11
C SER A 496 36.32 124.68 25.98
N CYS A 497 36.70 124.31 24.74
CA CYS A 497 37.51 123.11 24.43
C CYS A 497 38.91 123.12 25.09
N PRO A 498 39.58 121.97 25.09
CA PRO A 498 40.84 121.88 24.35
C PRO A 498 40.89 120.71 23.33
N SER A 499 41.92 120.75 22.47
CA SER A 499 42.13 119.91 21.29
C SER A 499 42.80 118.55 21.56
N GLY A 500 42.69 117.65 20.57
CA GLY A 500 43.58 116.48 20.37
C GLY A 500 43.04 115.16 20.94
N VAL A 501 43.35 113.98 20.38
CA VAL A 501 44.19 113.58 19.23
C VAL A 501 43.62 112.25 18.67
N GLU A 502 43.80 111.98 17.36
CA GLU A 502 43.78 110.69 16.59
C GLU A 502 42.93 109.46 17.06
N GLY A 503 42.30 108.67 16.19
CA GLY A 503 42.38 108.67 14.72
C GLY A 503 41.55 107.57 14.02
N LEU A 504 41.85 107.39 12.72
CA LEU A 504 41.34 106.42 11.73
C LEU A 504 41.65 104.93 12.10
N PRO A 505 41.24 103.90 11.31
CA PRO A 505 40.41 103.90 10.10
C PRO A 505 39.34 102.78 9.95
N GLY A 506 38.45 102.96 8.96
CA GLY A 506 38.13 101.93 7.94
C GLY A 506 37.00 100.92 8.23
N ILE A 507 36.37 100.25 7.26
CA ILE A 507 36.51 100.20 5.77
C ILE A 507 35.10 100.15 5.11
N VAL A 508 35.05 100.37 3.79
CA VAL A 508 33.86 100.57 2.94
C VAL A 508 33.61 99.38 1.98
N LEU A 509 32.33 99.16 1.59
CA LEU A 509 31.79 98.34 0.48
C LEU A 509 32.36 96.92 0.15
N GLY A 510 31.44 95.94 0.16
CA GLY A 510 30.99 95.28 -1.08
C GLY A 510 31.71 94.01 -1.59
N GLY A 511 31.01 93.25 -2.43
CA GLY A 511 31.61 92.22 -3.31
C GLY A 511 31.11 90.79 -3.12
N SER A 512 30.58 90.20 -4.20
CA SER A 512 30.26 88.77 -4.31
C SER A 512 31.52 87.90 -4.44
N GLY A 513 31.46 86.62 -4.04
CA GLY A 513 32.49 85.63 -4.39
C GLY A 513 32.30 84.28 -3.69
N ALA A 514 32.43 83.18 -4.43
CA ALA A 514 32.37 81.82 -3.88
C ALA A 514 33.77 81.30 -3.51
N THR A 515 33.86 80.34 -2.57
CA THR A 515 34.38 78.96 -2.76
C THR A 515 34.67 78.23 -1.44
N VAL A 516 34.27 76.95 -1.38
CA VAL A 516 34.98 75.75 -0.85
C VAL A 516 35.97 75.90 0.34
N GLY A 517 35.82 75.04 1.37
CA GLY A 517 37.03 74.48 2.04
C GLY A 517 36.94 74.06 3.52
N GLN A 518 36.54 72.81 3.77
CA GLN A 518 37.12 71.85 4.75
C GLN A 518 37.55 72.24 6.20
N ASN A 519 37.01 71.45 7.16
CA ASN A 519 37.71 70.45 8.00
C ASN A 519 37.72 70.58 9.55
N HIS A 520 37.60 69.39 10.20
CA HIS A 520 37.99 69.03 11.59
C HIS A 520 37.20 69.72 12.75
N ILE A 521 36.67 69.09 13.81
CA ILE A 521 36.49 67.71 14.38
C ILE A 521 35.07 67.75 15.04
N GLY A 522 34.26 66.70 15.26
CA GLY A 522 34.34 65.22 15.20
C GLY A 522 33.54 64.63 16.38
N GLY A 523 33.10 63.36 16.44
CA GLY A 523 33.29 62.22 15.54
C GLY A 523 32.19 61.14 15.76
N MET A 524 32.15 60.12 14.91
CA MET A 524 31.13 59.05 14.90
C MET A 524 31.73 57.68 14.51
N ASP A 525 30.93 56.66 14.79
CA ASP A 525 30.92 55.28 14.26
C ASP A 525 32.03 54.28 14.64
N VAL A 526 31.61 53.29 15.42
CA VAL A 526 32.02 51.88 15.30
C VAL A 526 30.76 51.09 14.92
N LEU A 527 30.80 50.38 13.80
CA LEU A 527 29.72 49.53 13.29
C LEU A 527 29.63 48.17 14.00
N PRO A 528 28.41 47.66 14.23
CA PRO A 528 28.09 46.23 14.20
C PRO A 528 27.46 45.81 12.84
N PRO A 529 27.42 44.49 12.52
CA PRO A 529 27.07 43.96 11.20
C PRO A 529 25.56 43.82 10.94
N PRO A 530 25.13 43.62 9.67
CA PRO A 530 23.73 43.31 9.34
C PRO A 530 23.30 41.90 9.80
N PRO A 531 21.99 41.67 10.01
CA PRO A 531 21.45 40.34 10.31
C PRO A 531 21.55 39.41 9.08
N PRO A 532 21.64 38.09 9.28
CA PRO A 532 21.73 37.12 8.18
C PRO A 532 20.39 36.93 7.44
N PRO A 533 20.40 36.49 6.17
CA PRO A 533 19.19 36.10 5.46
C PRO A 533 18.59 34.80 6.06
N PRO A 534 17.26 34.58 5.92
CA PRO A 534 16.62 33.34 6.34
C PRO A 534 17.12 32.14 5.51
N PRO A 535 17.08 30.91 6.07
CA PRO A 535 17.51 29.71 5.37
C PRO A 535 16.56 29.38 4.20
N PRO A 536 17.07 28.81 3.09
CA PRO A 536 16.23 28.37 1.99
C PRO A 536 15.40 27.15 2.37
N LEU A 537 14.16 27.09 1.87
CA LEU A 537 13.35 25.88 1.85
C LEU A 537 14.10 24.74 1.13
N PRO A 538 13.96 23.47 1.54
CA PRO A 538 14.61 22.34 0.87
C PRO A 538 14.11 22.18 -0.57
N GLY A 539 14.88 22.71 -1.53
CA GLY A 539 14.68 22.44 -2.95
C GLY A 539 14.98 20.98 -3.28
N TYR A 540 14.23 20.44 -4.24
CA TYR A 540 14.44 19.10 -4.80
C TYR A 540 15.89 18.89 -5.23
N GLY A 541 16.60 18.00 -4.54
CA GLY A 541 17.96 17.59 -4.86
C GLY A 541 18.00 16.18 -5.44
N THR A 542 18.25 16.07 -6.75
CA THR A 542 18.61 14.80 -7.39
C THR A 542 19.92 14.26 -6.82
N LEU A 543 19.91 13.06 -6.24
CA LEU A 543 21.13 12.38 -5.78
C LEU A 543 21.75 11.50 -6.88
N PRO A 544 23.10 11.42 -6.98
CA PRO A 544 23.79 10.46 -7.84
C PRO A 544 23.88 9.07 -7.18
N ASN A 545 24.05 8.04 -8.02
CA ASN A 545 24.12 6.63 -7.60
C ASN A 545 25.22 6.33 -6.56
N GLY A 546 24.85 5.58 -5.52
CA GLY A 546 25.71 4.92 -4.53
C GLY A 546 24.97 3.72 -3.91
N PRO A 547 25.67 2.66 -3.45
CA PRO A 547 25.08 1.32 -3.34
C PRO A 547 24.17 1.10 -2.13
N SER A 548 23.22 0.18 -2.29
CA SER A 548 22.16 -0.19 -1.33
C SER A 548 22.68 -0.76 -0.02
N LEU A 549 22.01 -0.41 1.08
CA LEU A 549 22.10 -1.08 2.39
C LEU A 549 20.69 -1.50 2.82
N ASP A 550 20.55 -2.75 3.27
CA ASP A 550 19.28 -3.34 3.72
C ASP A 550 18.78 -2.70 5.03
N ILE A 551 17.46 -2.56 5.15
CA ILE A 551 16.78 -2.22 6.41
C ILE A 551 15.95 -3.44 6.85
N PRO A 552 16.11 -3.95 8.10
CA PRO A 552 15.37 -5.11 8.58
C PRO A 552 13.91 -4.80 8.93
N ALA A 553 13.04 -5.81 8.81
CA ALA A 553 11.62 -5.71 9.10
C ALA A 553 11.31 -5.47 10.59
N ALA A 554 10.20 -4.77 10.86
CA ALA A 554 9.73 -4.46 12.21
C ALA A 554 9.23 -5.70 12.98
N ALA A 555 9.43 -5.71 14.30
CA ALA A 555 9.00 -6.78 15.18
C ALA A 555 7.52 -6.67 15.60
N PRO A 556 6.82 -7.79 15.85
CA PRO A 556 5.41 -7.78 16.27
C PRO A 556 5.21 -7.32 17.72
N PRO A 557 4.01 -6.81 18.08
CA PRO A 557 3.71 -6.30 19.42
C PRO A 557 3.59 -7.41 20.49
N PRO A 558 3.80 -7.08 21.78
CA PRO A 558 3.75 -8.04 22.89
C PRO A 558 2.30 -8.44 23.25
N PRO A 559 2.09 -9.64 23.83
CA PRO A 559 0.78 -10.10 24.29
C PRO A 559 0.30 -9.37 25.56
N PRO A 560 -1.02 -9.30 25.82
CA PRO A 560 -1.58 -8.64 26.99
C PRO A 560 -1.31 -9.40 28.31
N PRO A 561 -1.29 -8.70 29.47
CA PRO A 561 -1.06 -9.28 30.80
C PRO A 561 -2.24 -10.17 31.29
N PRO A 562 -1.98 -11.05 32.29
CA PRO A 562 -2.90 -12.11 32.72
C PRO A 562 -4.14 -11.65 33.50
#